data_AF-D8TY19-F1
#
_entry.id   AF-D8TY19-F1
#
_cell.length_a   1.000
_cell.length_b   1.000
_cell.length_c   1.000
_cell.angle_alpha   90.00
_cell.angle_beta   90.00
_cell.angle_gamma   90.00
#
_symmetry.space_group_name_H-M   'P 1'
#
loop_
_entity.id
_entity.type
_entity.pdbx_description
1 polymer ?
#
loop_
_entity_poly.entity_id
_entity_poly.type
_entity_poly.pdbx_seq_one_letter_code
_entity_poly.pdbx_strand_id
1 'polypeptide(L)'
;MQAAEQQQGLPRRRDYTDELLKAFPGSQVVNPEGSVVDIPFQLPSGRVTALRISLPAHFPHERPVLCVLVPLQHRAVDPTGRLHVRGVDQWGARSSDHLLPQRGGIPAGVTPRDLVGVVREAFEVLLGEAAAKQGLLGESAATGSGGVDSADGSVGRKGRDGHVISLAGGMGGGQVVYGGGSSGPTDPAALLEGMPAAKLLQLLEDEEELKKVAGSWLKDTPAARALEDVRRQNCTAAEDNLALARSIEEARGHVAIVRSGEYAAMRALFEGLYSRQEAVVAKMGTAKLLARLREEADKSDAAADELLERFQEGSLPIEAFVEQYVAAREAFHITDLKRQAAEHSMLH
;
A
#
# COMPACT_ATOMS: atom_id res chain seq x y z
N MET A 1 34.86 26.42 -26.78
CA MET A 1 35.39 26.42 -25.40
C MET A 1 34.62 27.49 -24.63
N GLN A 2 33.98 27.30 -23.49
CA GLN A 2 33.77 26.19 -22.57
C GLN A 2 32.62 26.71 -21.68
N ALA A 3 31.44 26.09 -21.72
CA ALA A 3 30.37 26.33 -20.75
C ALA A 3 29.37 25.15 -20.72
N ALA A 4 29.90 23.95 -20.89
CA ALA A 4 29.16 22.71 -20.72
C ALA A 4 29.93 21.88 -19.70
N GLU A 5 29.68 22.10 -18.40
CA GLU A 5 30.06 21.12 -17.39
C GLU A 5 29.37 21.37 -16.04
N GLN A 6 28.74 20.30 -15.55
CA GLN A 6 28.36 20.03 -14.16
C GLN A 6 27.03 20.56 -13.62
N GLN A 7 25.93 20.12 -14.24
CA GLN A 7 24.78 19.65 -13.46
C GLN A 7 24.91 18.14 -13.30
N GLN A 8 25.47 17.69 -12.17
CA GLN A 8 25.40 16.30 -11.75
C GLN A 8 23.92 15.94 -11.61
N GLY A 9 23.43 15.09 -12.52
CA GLY A 9 22.02 14.70 -12.60
C GLY A 9 21.59 14.03 -11.30
N LEU A 10 20.51 14.52 -10.70
CA LEU A 10 19.84 13.84 -9.61
C LEU A 10 19.44 12.43 -10.07
N PRO A 11 19.67 11.39 -9.23
CA PRO A 11 19.23 10.03 -9.55
C PRO A 11 17.73 10.01 -9.82
N ARG A 12 17.34 9.29 -10.87
CA ARG A 12 15.95 9.15 -11.31
C ARG A 12 15.22 8.21 -10.35
N ARG A 13 13.88 8.33 -10.27
CA ARG A 13 13.02 7.48 -9.42
C ARG A 13 13.31 5.97 -9.57
N ARG A 14 13.66 5.51 -10.78
CA ARG A 14 14.04 4.11 -11.05
C ARG A 14 15.33 3.69 -10.36
N ASP A 15 16.33 4.57 -10.29
CA ASP A 15 17.63 4.25 -9.69
C ASP A 15 17.46 3.89 -8.20
N TYR A 16 16.55 4.59 -7.51
CA TYR A 16 16.20 4.29 -6.11
C TYR A 16 15.43 2.97 -5.94
N THR A 17 14.56 2.62 -6.89
CA THR A 17 13.88 1.34 -6.90
C THR A 17 14.88 0.20 -7.09
N ASP A 18 15.83 0.36 -8.01
CA ASP A 18 16.88 -0.64 -8.26
C ASP A 18 17.82 -0.79 -7.04
N GLU A 19 18.14 0.31 -6.36
CA GLU A 19 18.89 0.29 -5.10
C GLU A 19 18.13 -0.44 -3.98
N LEU A 20 16.81 -0.25 -3.87
CA LEU A 20 15.98 -1.00 -2.91
C LEU A 20 15.95 -2.50 -3.22
N LEU A 21 15.77 -2.87 -4.49
CA LEU A 21 15.77 -4.28 -4.92
C LEU A 21 17.12 -4.94 -4.63
N LYS A 22 18.22 -4.20 -4.79
CA LYS A 22 19.56 -4.68 -4.48
C LYS A 22 19.81 -4.80 -2.96
N ALA A 23 19.30 -3.86 -2.17
CA ALA A 23 19.52 -3.80 -0.73
C ALA A 23 18.65 -4.80 0.06
N PHE A 24 17.49 -5.17 -0.46
CA PHE A 24 16.50 -6.02 0.22
C PHE A 24 16.09 -7.21 -0.68
N PRO A 25 16.78 -8.36 -0.57
CA PRO A 25 16.41 -9.56 -1.32
C PRO A 25 15.02 -10.04 -0.92
N GLY A 26 14.17 -10.35 -1.91
CA GLY A 26 12.76 -10.73 -1.69
C GLY A 26 11.75 -9.59 -1.90
N SER A 27 12.22 -8.36 -2.14
CA SER A 27 11.37 -7.23 -2.52
C SER A 27 10.76 -7.40 -3.92
N GLN A 28 9.54 -6.91 -4.11
CA GLN A 28 8.79 -7.02 -5.35
C GLN A 28 8.23 -5.68 -5.78
N VAL A 29 8.36 -5.36 -7.07
CA VAL A 29 7.74 -4.19 -7.66
C VAL A 29 6.28 -4.50 -7.96
N VAL A 30 5.37 -3.70 -7.41
CA VAL A 30 3.92 -3.93 -7.52
C VAL A 30 3.35 -3.37 -8.82
N ASN A 31 3.99 -2.36 -9.40
CA ASN A 31 3.49 -1.64 -10.57
C ASN A 31 4.54 -1.54 -11.70
N PRO A 32 4.10 -1.49 -12.97
CA PRO A 32 5.02 -1.47 -14.12
C PRO A 32 5.93 -0.23 -14.17
N GLU A 33 5.54 0.86 -13.49
CA GLU A 33 6.34 2.07 -13.41
C GLU A 33 7.48 2.04 -12.38
N GLY A 34 7.51 1.02 -11.51
CA GLY A 34 8.52 0.93 -10.45
C GLY A 34 8.36 1.96 -9.34
N SER A 35 7.16 2.53 -9.16
CA SER A 35 6.90 3.54 -8.12
C SER A 35 6.35 2.95 -6.82
N VAL A 36 5.99 1.67 -6.80
CA VAL A 36 5.54 0.97 -5.59
C VAL A 36 6.31 -0.33 -5.43
N VAL A 37 6.96 -0.49 -4.28
CA VAL A 37 7.78 -1.65 -3.93
C VAL A 37 7.29 -2.24 -2.62
N ASP A 38 7.07 -3.55 -2.58
CA ASP A 38 6.73 -4.29 -1.37
C ASP A 38 7.96 -5.06 -0.89
N ILE A 39 8.31 -4.90 0.39
CA ILE A 39 9.40 -5.63 1.04
C ILE A 39 8.81 -6.55 2.11
N PRO A 40 8.88 -7.88 1.93
CA PRO A 40 8.34 -8.83 2.90
C PRO A 40 9.20 -8.88 4.17
N PHE A 41 8.55 -9.00 5.32
CA PHE A 41 9.22 -9.21 6.61
C PHE A 41 8.34 -10.01 7.57
N GLN A 42 8.95 -10.62 8.58
CA GLN A 42 8.25 -11.33 9.64
C GLN A 42 8.18 -10.48 10.91
N LEU A 43 6.99 -10.36 11.47
CA LEU A 43 6.77 -9.75 12.78
C LEU A 43 7.29 -10.68 13.89
N PRO A 44 7.59 -10.15 15.09
CA PRO A 44 7.95 -10.97 16.25
C PRO A 44 6.90 -12.03 16.63
N SER A 45 5.66 -11.85 16.18
CA SER A 45 4.55 -12.81 16.33
C SER A 45 4.60 -13.99 15.36
N GLY A 46 5.59 -14.06 14.46
CA GLY A 46 5.71 -15.07 13.40
C GLY A 46 4.81 -14.84 12.19
N ARG A 47 4.01 -13.77 12.17
CA ARG A 47 3.19 -13.40 11.01
C ARG A 47 4.06 -12.75 9.93
N VAL A 48 3.97 -13.26 8.71
CA VAL A 48 4.58 -12.65 7.52
C VAL A 48 3.70 -11.47 7.06
N THR A 49 4.33 -10.34 6.80
CA THR A 49 3.70 -9.14 6.25
C THR A 49 4.66 -8.46 5.27
N ALA A 50 4.29 -7.30 4.72
CA ALA A 50 5.16 -6.52 3.86
C ALA A 50 5.07 -5.02 4.18
N LEU A 51 6.20 -4.35 4.00
CA LEU A 51 6.34 -2.91 4.01
C LEU A 51 6.21 -2.42 2.57
N ARG A 52 5.13 -1.71 2.28
CA ARG A 52 4.88 -1.06 1.00
C ARG A 52 5.51 0.32 0.99
N ILE A 53 6.36 0.57 0.01
CA ILE A 53 7.03 1.84 -0.24
C ILE A 53 6.43 2.44 -1.51
N SER A 54 5.87 3.64 -1.40
CA SER A 54 5.36 4.40 -2.54
C SER A 54 6.22 5.63 -2.80
N LEU A 55 6.69 5.74 -4.03
CA LEU A 55 7.49 6.83 -4.56
C LEU A 55 6.59 7.78 -5.37
N PRO A 56 6.38 9.03 -4.93
CA PRO A 56 5.52 9.99 -5.63
C PRO A 56 6.03 10.38 -7.02
N ALA A 57 5.20 11.10 -7.79
CA ALA A 57 5.51 11.54 -9.14
C ALA A 57 6.70 12.52 -9.20
N HIS A 58 6.89 13.34 -8.16
CA HIS A 58 7.97 14.33 -8.07
C HIS A 58 9.14 13.90 -7.19
N PHE A 59 9.26 12.60 -6.89
CA PHE A 59 10.39 12.04 -6.15
C PHE A 59 11.73 12.31 -6.86
N PRO A 60 12.82 12.68 -6.15
CA PRO A 60 13.02 12.72 -4.70
C PRO A 60 12.64 14.05 -4.00
N HIS A 61 12.00 15.00 -4.70
CA HIS A 61 11.60 16.29 -4.09
C HIS A 61 10.41 16.13 -3.14
N GLU A 62 9.54 15.16 -3.44
CA GLU A 62 8.43 14.75 -2.57
C GLU A 62 8.83 13.50 -1.77
N ARG A 63 8.39 13.42 -0.51
CA ARG A 63 8.79 12.36 0.41
C ARG A 63 8.18 11.00 0.05
N PRO A 64 8.91 9.89 0.25
CA PRO A 64 8.35 8.56 0.08
C PRO A 64 7.30 8.29 1.17
N VAL A 65 6.33 7.42 0.86
CA VAL A 65 5.33 6.96 1.82
C VAL A 65 5.57 5.49 2.13
N LEU A 66 5.68 5.17 3.42
CA LEU A 66 5.91 3.81 3.92
C LEU A 66 4.64 3.33 4.61
N CYS A 67 4.14 2.16 4.24
CA CYS A 67 2.92 1.57 4.81
C CYS A 67 3.10 0.08 5.13
N VAL A 68 2.61 -0.37 6.28
CA VAL A 68 2.54 -1.79 6.61
C VAL A 68 1.20 -2.35 6.11
N LEU A 69 1.22 -3.46 5.37
CA LEU A 69 0.01 -4.00 4.72
C LEU A 69 -0.97 -4.69 5.68
N VAL A 70 -0.55 -4.99 6.90
CA VAL A 70 -1.39 -5.60 7.94
C VAL A 70 -1.60 -4.59 9.06
N PRO A 71 -2.82 -4.48 9.64
CA PRO A 71 -3.05 -3.65 10.80
C PRO A 71 -2.09 -4.02 11.94
N LEU A 72 -1.21 -3.08 12.29
CA LEU A 72 -0.21 -3.24 13.34
C LEU A 72 -0.40 -2.16 14.39
N GLN A 73 -0.59 -2.55 15.65
CA GLN A 73 -0.58 -1.61 16.77
C GLN A 73 0.86 -1.29 17.14
N HIS A 74 1.39 -0.20 16.60
CA HIS A 74 2.76 0.24 16.87
C HIS A 74 2.81 1.76 17.02
N ARG A 75 3.63 2.28 17.95
CA ARG A 75 3.70 3.72 18.23
C ARG A 75 4.08 4.57 17.02
N ALA A 76 4.86 4.00 16.11
CA ALA A 76 5.30 4.64 14.87
C ALA A 76 4.34 4.41 13.70
N VAL A 77 3.26 3.63 13.86
CA VAL A 77 2.31 3.32 12.79
C VAL A 77 0.97 3.96 13.11
N ASP A 78 0.43 4.71 12.15
CA ASP A 78 -0.88 5.35 12.29
C ASP A 78 -2.03 4.34 12.08
N PRO A 79 -3.30 4.70 12.40
CA PRO A 79 -4.45 3.82 12.16
C PRO A 79 -4.70 3.46 10.68
N THR A 80 -4.06 4.18 9.75
CA THR A 80 -4.14 3.91 8.30
C THR A 80 -3.03 2.97 7.82
N GLY A 81 -2.13 2.54 8.72
CA GLY A 81 -1.00 1.67 8.42
C GLY A 81 0.24 2.41 7.91
N ARG A 82 0.26 3.75 7.89
CA ARG A 82 1.43 4.55 7.51
C ARG A 82 2.44 4.60 8.63
N LEU A 83 3.71 4.50 8.25
CA LEU A 83 4.82 4.50 9.16
C LEU A 83 5.47 5.89 9.23
N HIS A 84 5.64 6.40 10.45
CA HIS A 84 6.36 7.63 10.76
C HIS A 84 7.72 7.31 11.37
N VAL A 85 8.78 7.58 10.62
CA VAL A 85 10.18 7.45 11.05
C VAL A 85 10.92 8.74 10.73
N ARG A 86 11.98 9.03 11.48
CA ARG A 86 12.67 10.33 11.40
C ARG A 86 13.19 10.57 9.98
N GLY A 87 13.70 9.54 9.32
CA GLY A 87 14.15 9.63 7.93
C GLY A 87 13.08 10.00 6.92
N VAL A 88 11.82 9.58 7.11
CA VAL A 88 10.69 9.99 6.26
C VAL A 88 10.21 11.40 6.61
N ASP A 89 10.12 11.71 7.91
CA ASP A 89 9.61 12.99 8.40
C ASP A 89 10.58 14.14 8.09
N GLN A 90 11.88 13.87 8.02
CA GLN A 90 12.95 14.82 7.69
C GLN A 90 13.37 14.75 6.21
N TRP A 91 12.61 14.04 5.36
CA TRP A 91 12.93 13.89 3.95
C TRP A 91 13.03 15.25 3.24
N GLY A 92 14.18 15.54 2.64
CA GLY A 92 14.43 16.83 1.97
C GLY A 92 14.70 18.01 2.90
N ALA A 93 14.67 17.85 4.23
CA ALA A 93 15.14 18.87 5.15
C ALA A 93 16.67 18.99 4.99
N ARG A 94 17.16 20.19 4.63
CA ARG A 94 18.60 20.48 4.63
C ARG A 94 19.09 20.30 6.06
N SER A 95 19.84 19.23 6.33
CA SER A 95 20.52 19.04 7.62
C SER A 95 21.50 20.20 7.81
N SER A 96 21.09 21.19 8.58
CA SER A 96 21.92 22.30 9.03
C SER A 96 22.46 22.01 10.43
N ASP A 97 23.03 20.83 10.64
CA ASP A 97 23.73 20.53 11.90
C ASP A 97 25.03 19.77 11.60
N HIS A 98 26.02 20.55 11.17
CA HIS A 98 27.40 20.10 11.11
C HIS A 98 28.24 20.94 12.07
N LEU A 99 27.96 20.92 13.38
CA LEU A 99 28.93 21.35 14.39
C LEU A 99 28.70 20.59 15.70
N LEU A 100 29.47 19.52 15.93
CA LEU A 100 30.24 19.21 17.14
C LEU A 100 30.75 17.75 17.10
N PRO A 101 32.03 17.47 17.44
CA PRO A 101 32.53 16.11 17.53
C PRO A 101 32.48 15.62 18.98
N GLN A 102 31.61 14.67 19.33
CA GLN A 102 31.82 13.83 20.52
C GLN A 102 31.41 12.37 20.30
N ARG A 103 32.44 11.53 20.25
CA ARG A 103 32.62 10.25 20.96
C ARG A 103 31.40 9.32 21.11
N GLY A 104 31.42 8.25 20.31
CA GLY A 104 30.82 6.96 20.65
C GLY A 104 29.55 6.59 19.89
N GLY A 105 29.73 5.79 18.83
CA GLY A 105 28.77 4.78 18.37
C GLY A 105 27.40 5.25 17.86
N ILE A 106 27.34 5.52 16.55
CA ILE A 106 26.31 5.17 15.54
C ILE A 106 26.78 5.92 14.27
N PRO A 107 26.84 5.29 13.07
CA PRO A 107 27.31 5.98 11.88
C PRO A 107 26.39 7.17 11.54
N ALA A 108 26.88 8.37 11.82
CA ALA A 108 26.35 9.62 11.31
C ALA A 108 26.48 9.62 9.79
N GLY A 109 25.36 9.65 9.07
CA GLY A 109 25.40 9.69 7.62
C GLY A 109 24.11 9.36 6.88
N VAL A 110 22.93 9.50 7.47
CA VAL A 110 21.70 9.49 6.65
C VAL A 110 21.61 10.86 6.00
N THR A 111 22.19 10.98 4.81
CA THR A 111 21.91 12.12 3.95
C THR A 111 20.40 12.16 3.68
N PRO A 112 19.76 13.35 3.56
CA PRO A 112 18.31 13.50 3.38
C PRO A 112 17.76 12.98 2.03
N ARG A 113 18.45 12.01 1.40
CA ARG A 113 18.13 11.35 0.14
C ARG A 113 18.46 9.85 0.13
N ASP A 114 18.87 9.23 1.24
CA ASP A 114 19.16 7.79 1.29
C ASP A 114 17.89 7.00 1.64
N LEU A 115 17.16 6.57 0.60
CA LEU A 115 15.94 5.78 0.74
C LEU A 115 16.19 4.43 1.44
N VAL A 116 17.34 3.80 1.18
CA VAL A 116 17.70 2.50 1.77
C VAL A 116 17.92 2.67 3.28
N GLY A 117 18.59 3.75 3.70
CA GLY A 117 18.76 4.10 5.11
C GLY A 117 17.42 4.32 5.84
N VAL A 118 16.49 5.03 5.22
CA VAL A 118 15.14 5.26 5.76
C VAL A 118 14.37 3.95 5.94
N VAL A 119 14.47 3.03 4.98
CA VAL A 119 13.82 1.72 5.06
C VAL A 119 14.47 0.84 6.13
N ARG A 120 15.79 0.93 6.35
CA ARG A 120 16.44 0.24 7.47
C ARG A 120 15.96 0.78 8.82
N GLU A 121 15.87 2.10 8.98
CA GLU A 121 15.30 2.73 10.18
C GLU A 121 13.87 2.23 10.43
N ALA A 122 13.05 2.15 9.37
CA ALA A 122 11.71 1.59 9.45
C ALA A 122 11.69 0.16 9.99
N PHE A 123 12.59 -0.71 9.54
CA PHE A 123 12.71 -2.07 10.08
C PHE A 123 13.23 -2.10 11.51
N GLU A 124 14.19 -1.25 11.88
CA GLU A 124 14.67 -1.15 13.26
C GLU A 124 13.55 -0.71 14.22
N VAL A 125 12.73 0.25 13.80
CA VAL A 125 11.57 0.71 14.56
C VAL A 125 10.50 -0.37 14.69
N LEU A 126 10.28 -1.18 13.65
CA LEU A 126 9.23 -2.21 13.62
C LEU A 126 9.65 -3.55 14.27
N LEU A 127 10.93 -3.91 14.22
CA LEU A 127 11.44 -5.23 14.63
C LEU A 127 12.42 -5.16 15.82
N GLY A 128 12.93 -3.97 16.16
CA GLY A 128 14.01 -3.79 17.13
C GLY A 128 15.41 -4.07 16.53
N GLU A 129 16.45 -3.47 17.12
CA GLU A 129 17.85 -3.52 16.63
C GLU A 129 18.38 -4.95 16.36
N ALA A 130 17.94 -5.95 17.15
CA ALA A 130 18.43 -7.31 17.06
C ALA A 130 17.82 -8.13 15.91
N ALA A 131 16.56 -7.87 15.53
CA ALA A 131 15.84 -8.65 14.52
C ALA A 131 15.99 -8.09 13.10
N ALA A 132 16.28 -6.78 12.95
CA ALA A 132 16.49 -6.14 11.64
C ALA A 132 17.68 -6.73 10.84
N LYS A 133 18.65 -7.34 11.53
CA LYS A 133 19.80 -8.03 10.91
C LYS A 133 19.55 -9.50 10.56
N GLN A 134 18.50 -10.12 11.09
CA GLN A 134 18.20 -11.56 10.91
C GLN A 134 16.89 -11.84 10.15
N GLY A 135 15.97 -10.87 10.02
CA GLY A 135 14.61 -11.08 9.49
C GLY A 135 14.37 -10.82 8.01
N LEU A 136 15.42 -10.46 7.24
CA LEU A 136 15.32 -10.32 5.78
C LEU A 136 15.41 -11.70 5.13
N LEU A 137 14.25 -12.34 4.96
CA LEU A 137 14.14 -13.67 4.36
C LEU A 137 14.72 -13.69 2.95
N GLY A 138 15.90 -14.30 2.83
CA GLY A 138 16.58 -14.49 1.56
C GLY A 138 17.71 -15.52 1.67
N GLU A 139 17.44 -16.71 2.22
CA GLU A 139 18.27 -17.89 1.92
C GLU A 139 17.41 -19.12 1.65
N SER A 140 17.69 -19.69 0.47
CA SER A 140 17.08 -20.87 -0.13
C SER A 140 17.53 -22.15 0.58
N ALA A 141 16.58 -23.02 0.95
CA ALA A 141 16.83 -24.44 1.16
C ALA A 141 16.00 -25.24 0.15
N ALA A 142 16.66 -25.63 -0.94
CA ALA A 142 16.20 -26.66 -1.85
C ALA A 142 16.63 -28.03 -1.32
N THR A 143 15.68 -28.91 -1.04
CA THR A 143 15.89 -30.37 -1.04
C THR A 143 14.56 -31.12 -1.14
N GLY A 144 14.45 -31.99 -2.16
CA GLY A 144 13.88 -33.32 -1.98
C GLY A 144 12.39 -33.53 -2.32
N SER A 145 12.13 -33.79 -3.61
CA SER A 145 11.30 -34.88 -4.15
C SER A 145 10.31 -35.63 -3.26
N GLY A 146 9.08 -35.77 -3.75
CA GLY A 146 8.15 -36.85 -3.38
C GLY A 146 6.73 -36.58 -3.86
N GLY A 147 6.45 -36.89 -5.13
CA GLY A 147 5.07 -36.92 -5.61
C GLY A 147 4.34 -38.17 -5.14
N VAL A 148 3.02 -38.10 -4.97
CA VAL A 148 2.04 -39.00 -5.60
C VAL A 148 0.63 -38.39 -5.55
N ASP A 149 -0.09 -38.56 -6.65
CA ASP A 149 -1.53 -38.85 -6.79
C ASP A 149 -2.66 -37.89 -6.36
N SER A 150 -3.31 -37.37 -7.40
CA SER A 150 -4.71 -37.65 -7.80
C SER A 150 -5.91 -37.14 -7.00
N ALA A 151 -6.96 -36.86 -7.79
CA ALA A 151 -8.38 -36.61 -7.47
C ALA A 151 -8.70 -35.19 -6.95
N ASP A 152 -9.78 -34.51 -7.33
CA ASP A 152 -10.86 -34.71 -8.31
C ASP A 152 -11.61 -33.36 -8.36
N GLY A 153 -12.31 -33.09 -9.46
CA GLY A 153 -13.14 -31.90 -9.60
C GLY A 153 -14.48 -32.05 -8.85
N SER A 154 -15.02 -30.93 -8.34
CA SER A 154 -16.36 -30.42 -8.67
C SER A 154 -16.95 -29.49 -7.60
N VAL A 155 -17.43 -28.35 -8.08
CA VAL A 155 -18.75 -27.72 -7.84
C VAL A 155 -19.29 -27.66 -6.40
N GLY A 156 -19.63 -26.45 -5.92
CA GLY A 156 -20.65 -26.32 -4.88
C GLY A 156 -20.80 -24.96 -4.21
N ARG A 157 -21.85 -24.23 -4.60
CA ARG A 157 -22.39 -23.00 -3.97
C ARG A 157 -22.78 -23.16 -2.48
N LYS A 158 -22.79 -22.00 -1.80
CA LYS A 158 -23.56 -21.50 -0.61
C LYS A 158 -22.58 -21.20 0.52
N GLY A 159 -22.58 -20.05 1.18
CA GLY A 159 -23.62 -19.04 1.38
C GLY A 159 -23.55 -18.63 2.86
N ARG A 160 -23.87 -17.36 3.12
CA ARG A 160 -24.14 -16.73 4.44
C ARG A 160 -22.96 -16.21 5.27
N ASP A 161 -23.06 -14.90 5.47
CA ASP A 161 -23.17 -14.19 6.75
C ASP A 161 -22.06 -14.37 7.79
N GLY A 162 -21.40 -13.24 8.07
CA GLY A 162 -20.49 -13.12 9.21
C GLY A 162 -19.69 -11.82 9.19
N HIS A 163 -20.35 -10.69 8.96
CA HIS A 163 -19.75 -9.38 9.22
C HIS A 163 -19.67 -9.20 10.74
N VAL A 164 -18.56 -9.64 11.35
CA VAL A 164 -18.21 -9.28 12.73
C VAL A 164 -17.66 -7.87 12.70
N ILE A 165 -18.55 -6.92 13.03
CA ILE A 165 -18.18 -5.59 13.48
C ILE A 165 -17.48 -5.78 14.83
N SER A 166 -16.15 -5.81 14.82
CA SER A 166 -15.36 -5.71 16.05
C SER A 166 -15.52 -4.30 16.61
N LEU A 167 -16.51 -4.14 17.49
CA LEU A 167 -16.53 -3.13 18.54
C LEU A 167 -15.33 -3.37 19.45
N ALA A 168 -14.18 -2.81 19.08
CA ALA A 168 -13.05 -2.67 20.00
C ALA A 168 -13.33 -1.48 20.92
N GLY A 169 -14.10 -1.74 21.97
CA GLY A 169 -14.06 -0.91 23.17
C GLY A 169 -12.62 -0.89 23.69
N GLY A 170 -12.07 0.30 23.82
CA GLY A 170 -10.74 0.52 24.40
C GLY A 170 -10.71 -0.02 25.83
N MET A 171 -10.11 -1.20 26.00
CA MET A 171 -9.64 -1.67 27.30
C MET A 171 -8.46 -0.76 27.68
N GLY A 172 -8.76 0.28 28.45
CA GLY A 172 -7.76 0.97 29.24
C GLY A 172 -7.12 -0.05 30.18
N GLY A 173 -5.87 -0.41 29.88
CA GLY A 173 -5.02 -1.21 30.75
C GLY A 173 -4.74 -0.45 32.04
N GLY A 174 -5.65 -0.58 33.01
CA GLY A 174 -5.40 -0.24 34.40
C GLY A 174 -4.53 -1.31 35.02
N GLN A 175 -3.23 -1.03 35.09
CA GLN A 175 -2.26 -1.77 35.89
C GLN A 175 -2.73 -1.74 37.36
N VAL A 176 -3.34 -2.82 37.84
CA VAL A 176 -3.69 -2.99 39.26
C VAL A 176 -2.39 -3.29 40.01
N VAL A 177 -1.77 -2.23 40.52
CA VAL A 177 -0.70 -2.33 41.51
C VAL A 177 -1.34 -2.79 42.82
N TYR A 178 -1.10 -4.04 43.21
CA TYR A 178 -1.28 -4.47 44.60
C TYR A 178 -0.15 -3.85 45.44
N GLY A 179 -0.35 -2.58 45.83
CA GLY A 179 0.47 -1.84 46.77
C GLY A 179 -0.30 -1.68 48.08
N GLY A 180 0.34 -2.05 49.18
CA GLY A 180 -0.28 -2.26 50.49
C GLY A 180 -0.91 -1.04 51.16
N GLY A 181 -1.75 -1.38 52.14
CA GLY A 181 -2.10 -0.61 53.34
C GLY A 181 -2.22 0.90 53.18
N SER A 182 -3.40 1.38 52.81
CA SER A 182 -3.88 2.65 53.35
C SER A 182 -5.37 2.51 53.67
N SER A 183 -5.69 2.76 54.94
CA SER A 183 -7.04 2.95 55.45
C SER A 183 -7.64 4.21 54.82
N GLY A 184 -8.16 4.07 53.59
CA GLY A 184 -9.09 5.03 53.01
C GLY A 184 -10.52 4.78 53.51
N PRO A 185 -11.49 5.63 53.16
CA PRO A 185 -12.87 5.63 53.66
C PRO A 185 -13.74 4.45 53.13
N THR A 186 -13.13 3.28 52.98
CA THR A 186 -13.67 2.04 52.43
C THR A 186 -13.84 0.96 53.49
N ASP A 187 -13.55 1.25 54.76
CA ASP A 187 -13.74 0.28 55.83
C ASP A 187 -15.20 0.31 56.32
N PRO A 188 -15.99 -0.76 56.14
CA PRO A 188 -17.36 -0.83 56.65
C PRO A 188 -17.40 -0.76 58.18
N ALA A 189 -16.31 -1.12 58.87
CA ALA A 189 -16.22 -1.03 60.33
C ALA A 189 -16.24 0.43 60.83
N ALA A 190 -15.56 1.35 60.13
CA ALA A 190 -15.50 2.76 60.51
C ALA A 190 -16.87 3.46 60.42
N LEU A 191 -17.75 3.01 59.51
CA LEU A 191 -19.13 3.50 59.42
C LEU A 191 -19.96 3.03 60.62
N LEU A 192 -19.79 1.77 61.03
CA LEU A 192 -20.52 1.15 62.13
C LEU A 192 -20.05 1.66 63.50
N GLU A 193 -18.75 1.97 63.64
CA GLU A 193 -18.16 2.54 64.86
C GLU A 193 -18.66 3.96 65.18
N GLY A 194 -19.09 4.72 64.16
CA GLY A 194 -19.63 6.07 64.32
C GLY A 194 -21.12 6.13 64.70
N MET A 195 -21.83 5.01 64.77
CA MET A 195 -23.28 4.96 65.02
C MET A 195 -23.59 4.72 66.50
N PRO A 196 -24.65 5.35 67.07
CA PRO A 196 -25.03 5.13 68.47
C PRO A 196 -25.51 3.68 68.69
N ALA A 197 -25.20 3.11 69.86
CA ALA A 197 -25.48 1.71 70.20
C ALA A 197 -26.96 1.30 70.01
N ALA A 198 -27.90 2.21 70.28
CA ALA A 198 -29.33 1.98 70.05
C ALA A 198 -29.67 1.75 68.57
N LYS A 199 -28.97 2.43 67.64
CA LYS A 199 -29.17 2.27 66.20
C LYS A 199 -28.51 1.00 65.68
N LEU A 200 -27.37 0.60 66.24
CA LEU A 200 -26.72 -0.66 65.90
C LEU A 200 -27.55 -1.88 66.31
N LEU A 201 -28.23 -1.82 67.46
CA LEU A 201 -29.17 -2.86 67.88
C LEU A 201 -30.39 -2.91 66.94
N GLN A 202 -30.93 -1.76 66.55
CA GLN A 202 -32.03 -1.69 65.58
C GLN A 202 -31.61 -2.26 64.20
N LEU A 203 -30.39 -2.00 63.75
CA LEU A 203 -29.86 -2.54 62.49
C LEU A 203 -29.57 -4.05 62.55
N LEU A 204 -29.39 -4.61 63.75
CA LEU A 204 -29.24 -6.05 63.96
C LEU A 204 -30.61 -6.76 63.94
N GLU A 205 -31.68 -6.07 64.36
CA GLU A 205 -33.06 -6.58 64.37
C GLU A 205 -33.76 -6.42 63.01
N ASP A 206 -33.49 -5.32 62.28
CA ASP A 206 -34.12 -5.01 60.98
C ASP A 206 -33.13 -5.17 59.80
N GLU A 207 -33.16 -6.33 59.14
CA GLU A 207 -32.32 -6.67 57.97
C GLU A 207 -32.49 -5.70 56.79
N GLU A 208 -33.70 -5.17 56.61
CA GLU A 208 -34.03 -4.23 55.52
C GLU A 208 -33.47 -2.83 55.77
N GLU A 209 -33.32 -2.41 57.03
CA GLU A 209 -32.62 -1.16 57.36
C GLU A 209 -31.11 -1.33 57.15
N LEU A 210 -30.54 -2.47 57.53
CA LEU A 210 -29.14 -2.81 57.29
C LEU A 210 -28.80 -2.78 55.78
N LYS A 211 -29.64 -3.39 54.94
CA LYS A 211 -29.45 -3.36 53.47
C LYS A 211 -29.51 -1.94 52.91
N LYS A 212 -30.39 -1.08 53.43
CA LYS A 212 -30.49 0.33 53.00
C LYS A 212 -29.24 1.12 53.38
N VAL A 213 -28.75 0.97 54.61
CA VAL A 213 -27.54 1.63 55.11
C VAL A 213 -26.29 1.12 54.39
N ALA A 214 -26.18 -0.20 54.17
CA ALA A 214 -25.12 -0.79 53.37
C ALA A 214 -25.17 -0.33 51.91
N GLY A 215 -26.37 -0.22 51.33
CA GLY A 215 -26.57 0.29 49.98
C GLY A 215 -26.24 1.77 49.82
N SER A 216 -26.54 2.62 50.82
CA SER A 216 -26.12 4.02 50.80
C SER A 216 -24.61 4.16 50.96
N TRP A 217 -24.00 3.41 51.87
CA TRP A 217 -22.54 3.40 52.03
C TRP A 217 -21.84 2.92 50.77
N LEU A 218 -22.35 1.85 50.14
CA LEU A 218 -21.78 1.31 48.92
C LEU A 218 -21.79 2.35 47.79
N LYS A 219 -22.82 3.19 47.68
CA LYS A 219 -22.87 4.30 46.72
C LYS A 219 -21.80 5.37 46.98
N ASP A 220 -21.45 5.59 48.25
CA ASP A 220 -20.42 6.53 48.63
C ASP A 220 -18.98 6.00 48.43
N THR A 221 -18.84 4.70 48.15
CA THR A 221 -17.53 4.10 47.89
C THR A 221 -16.90 4.62 46.57
N PRO A 222 -15.57 4.72 46.51
CA PRO A 222 -14.87 5.06 45.28
C PRO A 222 -15.14 4.07 44.13
N ALA A 223 -15.43 2.80 44.45
CA ALA A 223 -15.79 1.79 43.46
C ALA A 223 -17.16 2.08 42.81
N ALA A 224 -18.17 2.50 43.58
CA ALA A 224 -19.46 2.88 43.02
C ALA A 224 -19.38 4.15 42.18
N ARG A 225 -18.62 5.16 42.62
CA ARG A 225 -18.35 6.37 41.83
C ARG A 225 -17.63 6.06 40.51
N ALA A 226 -16.62 5.18 40.54
CA ALA A 226 -15.94 4.72 39.32
C ALA A 226 -16.90 3.99 38.37
N LEU A 227 -17.81 3.16 38.88
CA LEU A 227 -18.84 2.50 38.06
C LEU A 227 -19.83 3.51 37.47
N GLU A 228 -20.24 4.53 38.22
CA GLU A 228 -21.10 5.61 37.72
C GLU A 228 -20.41 6.46 36.66
N ASP A 229 -19.13 6.78 36.84
CA ASP A 229 -18.32 7.49 35.85
C ASP A 229 -18.18 6.67 34.56
N VAL A 230 -17.93 5.37 34.66
CA VAL A 230 -17.89 4.46 33.49
C VAL A 230 -19.25 4.38 32.81
N ARG A 231 -20.36 4.31 33.57
CA ARG A 231 -21.71 4.34 33.00
C ARG A 231 -21.97 5.64 32.26
N ARG A 232 -21.60 6.79 32.85
CA ARG A 232 -21.76 8.10 32.21
C ARG A 232 -20.92 8.19 30.93
N GLN A 233 -19.66 7.77 30.97
CA GLN A 233 -18.78 7.75 29.80
C GLN A 233 -19.32 6.84 28.69
N ASN A 234 -19.88 5.68 29.03
CA ASN A 234 -20.51 4.80 28.07
C ASN A 234 -21.77 5.40 27.46
N CYS A 235 -22.59 6.10 28.25
CA CYS A 235 -23.76 6.82 27.74
C CYS A 235 -23.36 7.94 26.78
N THR A 236 -22.39 8.78 27.15
CA THR A 236 -21.91 9.86 26.27
C THR A 236 -21.29 9.29 24.99
N ALA A 237 -20.47 8.24 25.10
CA ALA A 237 -19.88 7.58 23.94
C ALA A 237 -20.95 6.94 23.03
N ALA A 238 -22.03 6.38 23.60
CA ALA A 238 -23.14 5.85 22.83
C ALA A 238 -23.92 6.97 22.09
N GLU A 239 -24.15 8.10 22.75
CA GLU A 239 -24.78 9.28 22.14
C GLU A 239 -23.94 9.84 20.99
N ASP A 240 -22.63 9.98 21.20
CA ASP A 240 -21.68 10.42 20.17
C ASP A 240 -21.61 9.44 18.99
N ASN A 241 -21.60 8.13 19.27
CA ASN A 241 -21.63 7.09 18.23
C ASN A 241 -22.92 7.12 17.42
N LEU A 242 -24.07 7.34 18.06
CA LEU A 242 -25.36 7.46 17.37
C LEU A 242 -25.41 8.73 16.52
N ALA A 243 -24.82 9.84 16.98
CA ALA A 243 -24.72 11.07 16.21
C ALA A 243 -23.80 10.89 14.98
N LEU A 244 -22.64 10.27 15.15
CA LEU A 244 -21.71 9.99 14.06
C LEU A 244 -22.29 9.01 13.05
N ALA A 245 -23.05 7.99 13.51
CA ALA A 245 -23.72 7.05 12.62
C ALA A 245 -24.67 7.74 11.63
N ARG A 246 -25.43 8.75 12.08
CA ARG A 246 -26.30 9.55 11.19
C ARG A 246 -25.50 10.31 10.14
N SER A 247 -24.40 10.96 10.54
CA SER A 247 -23.51 11.66 9.60
C SER A 247 -22.88 10.70 8.59
N ILE A 248 -22.52 9.48 9.00
CA ILE A 248 -22.01 8.43 8.11
C ILE A 248 -23.08 8.00 7.10
N GLU A 249 -24.34 7.85 7.53
CA GLU A 249 -25.45 7.52 6.63
C GLU A 249 -25.70 8.62 5.60
N GLU A 250 -25.68 9.89 6.01
CA GLU A 250 -25.79 11.04 5.11
C GLU A 250 -24.64 11.06 4.09
N ALA A 251 -23.39 10.91 4.55
CA ALA A 251 -22.21 10.85 3.68
C ALA A 251 -22.29 9.68 2.69
N ARG A 252 -22.76 8.50 3.13
CA ARG A 252 -23.01 7.34 2.26
C ARG A 252 -24.08 7.65 1.22
N GLY A 253 -25.14 8.35 1.61
CA GLY A 253 -26.18 8.84 0.70
C GLY A 253 -25.60 9.75 -0.39
N HIS A 254 -24.81 10.75 -0.01
CA HIS A 254 -24.14 11.65 -0.95
C HIS A 254 -23.22 10.88 -1.91
N VAL A 255 -22.41 9.96 -1.41
CA VAL A 255 -21.54 9.11 -2.25
C VAL A 255 -22.36 8.26 -3.21
N ALA A 256 -23.48 7.69 -2.78
CA ALA A 256 -24.36 6.90 -3.64
C ALA A 256 -24.98 7.74 -4.76
N ILE A 257 -25.38 8.99 -4.46
CA ILE A 257 -25.91 9.94 -5.44
C ILE A 257 -24.82 10.32 -6.45
N VAL A 258 -23.63 10.73 -6.00
CA VAL A 258 -22.53 11.11 -6.90
C VAL A 258 -22.09 9.93 -7.76
N ARG A 259 -22.01 8.73 -7.19
CA ARG A 259 -21.61 7.52 -7.92
C ARG A 259 -22.62 7.14 -9.00
N SER A 260 -23.92 7.25 -8.69
CA SER A 260 -24.98 6.85 -9.62
C SER A 260 -25.34 7.93 -10.64
N GLY A 261 -25.15 9.21 -10.31
CA GLY A 261 -25.40 10.34 -11.21
C GLY A 261 -24.16 10.73 -12.00
N GLU A 262 -23.37 11.65 -11.42
CA GLU A 262 -22.28 12.34 -12.12
C GLU A 262 -21.17 11.38 -12.56
N TYR A 263 -20.73 10.49 -11.68
CA TYR A 263 -19.66 9.54 -11.99
C TYR A 263 -20.07 8.55 -13.07
N ALA A 264 -21.30 8.02 -13.01
CA ALA A 264 -21.80 7.09 -14.02
C ALA A 264 -21.89 7.77 -15.40
N ALA A 265 -22.38 9.02 -15.45
CA ALA A 265 -22.45 9.78 -16.69
C ALA A 265 -21.05 10.07 -17.27
N MET A 266 -20.10 10.55 -16.44
CA MET A 266 -18.73 10.78 -16.88
C MET A 266 -18.04 9.50 -17.34
N ARG A 267 -18.26 8.38 -16.62
CA ARG A 267 -17.71 7.08 -16.99
C ARG A 267 -18.25 6.59 -18.34
N ALA A 268 -19.54 6.75 -18.60
CA ALA A 268 -20.13 6.36 -19.89
C ALA A 268 -19.57 7.20 -21.06
N LEU A 269 -19.39 8.52 -20.85
CA LEU A 269 -18.75 9.38 -21.85
C LEU A 269 -17.30 8.98 -22.10
N PHE A 270 -16.55 8.70 -21.03
CA PHE A 270 -15.17 8.24 -21.12
C PHE A 270 -15.08 6.91 -21.88
N GLU A 271 -15.89 5.91 -21.53
CA GLU A 271 -15.92 4.61 -22.20
C GLU A 271 -16.28 4.78 -23.69
N GLY A 272 -17.24 5.64 -24.03
CA GLY A 272 -17.58 5.93 -25.42
C GLY A 272 -16.43 6.58 -26.22
N LEU A 273 -15.73 7.56 -25.64
CA LEU A 273 -14.57 8.18 -26.27
C LEU A 273 -13.39 7.22 -26.39
N TYR A 274 -13.14 6.42 -25.36
CA TYR A 274 -12.08 5.44 -25.32
C TYR A 274 -12.31 4.35 -26.37
N SER A 275 -13.53 3.80 -26.50
CA SER A 275 -13.86 2.84 -27.55
C SER A 275 -13.71 3.43 -28.95
N ARG A 276 -14.04 4.72 -29.15
CA ARG A 276 -13.81 5.39 -30.43
C ARG A 276 -12.31 5.54 -30.72
N GLN A 277 -11.52 5.91 -29.73
CA GLN A 277 -10.07 5.99 -29.86
C GLN A 277 -9.49 4.61 -30.19
N GLU A 278 -9.88 3.57 -29.47
CA GLU A 278 -9.45 2.20 -29.72
C GLU A 278 -9.80 1.75 -31.14
N ALA A 279 -11.01 2.03 -31.63
CA ALA A 279 -11.40 1.73 -33.00
C ALA A 279 -10.56 2.48 -34.06
N VAL A 280 -10.16 3.72 -33.76
CA VAL A 280 -9.26 4.49 -34.64
C VAL A 280 -7.84 3.94 -34.59
N VAL A 281 -7.31 3.65 -33.40
CA VAL A 281 -5.97 3.08 -33.21
C VAL A 281 -5.88 1.66 -33.80
N ALA A 282 -6.95 0.87 -33.73
CA ALA A 282 -6.99 -0.44 -34.37
C ALA A 282 -6.84 -0.38 -35.91
N LYS A 283 -7.34 0.70 -36.53
CA LYS A 283 -7.29 0.90 -37.99
C LYS A 283 -6.08 1.70 -38.46
N MET A 284 -5.76 2.76 -37.73
CA MET A 284 -4.78 3.80 -38.10
C MET A 284 -3.63 3.91 -37.10
N GLY A 285 -3.54 2.98 -36.15
CA GLY A 285 -2.42 2.93 -35.22
C GLY A 285 -1.11 2.76 -35.97
N THR A 286 -0.07 3.41 -35.47
CA THR A 286 1.28 3.40 -36.05
C THR A 286 1.78 1.98 -36.32
N ALA A 287 1.59 1.06 -35.38
CA ALA A 287 1.92 -0.35 -35.54
C ALA A 287 1.15 -1.03 -36.69
N LYS A 288 -0.14 -0.71 -36.87
CA LYS A 288 -0.96 -1.28 -37.95
C LYS A 288 -0.55 -0.73 -39.31
N LEU A 289 -0.27 0.57 -39.39
CA LEU A 289 0.21 1.22 -40.61
C LEU A 289 1.59 0.70 -41.00
N LEU A 290 2.52 0.54 -40.05
CA LEU A 290 3.83 -0.07 -40.30
C LEU A 290 3.72 -1.53 -40.74
N ALA A 291 2.85 -2.32 -40.10
CA ALA A 291 2.60 -3.70 -40.50
C ALA A 291 2.08 -3.78 -41.94
N ARG A 292 1.15 -2.89 -42.33
CA ARG A 292 0.66 -2.81 -43.71
C ARG A 292 1.77 -2.39 -44.70
N LEU A 293 2.66 -1.51 -44.28
CA LEU A 293 3.78 -1.04 -45.11
C LEU A 293 4.83 -2.14 -45.31
N ARG A 294 5.06 -2.98 -44.29
CA ARG A 294 5.87 -4.21 -44.39
C ARG A 294 5.24 -5.22 -45.33
N GLU A 295 3.95 -5.50 -45.14
CA GLU A 295 3.22 -6.42 -46.02
C GLU A 295 3.25 -5.99 -47.49
N GLU A 296 3.15 -4.69 -47.77
CA GLU A 296 3.26 -4.18 -49.14
C GLU A 296 4.70 -4.29 -49.69
N ALA A 297 5.72 -4.06 -48.87
CA ALA A 297 7.11 -4.28 -49.27
C ALA A 297 7.36 -5.75 -49.60
N ASP A 298 6.94 -6.68 -48.72
CA ASP A 298 7.07 -8.12 -48.93
C ASP A 298 6.33 -8.58 -50.20
N LYS A 299 5.14 -8.02 -50.48
CA LYS A 299 4.39 -8.28 -51.73
C LYS A 299 5.14 -7.81 -52.97
N SER A 300 5.75 -6.63 -52.93
CA SER A 300 6.52 -6.12 -54.07
C SER A 300 7.82 -6.90 -54.31
N ASP A 301 8.45 -7.41 -53.25
CA ASP A 301 9.64 -8.27 -53.35
C ASP A 301 9.27 -9.64 -53.93
N ALA A 302 8.20 -10.26 -53.43
CA ALA A 302 7.67 -11.51 -53.98
C ALA A 302 7.25 -11.39 -55.46
N ALA A 303 6.69 -10.25 -55.87
CA ALA A 303 6.38 -10.00 -57.28
C ALA A 303 7.63 -9.89 -58.15
N ALA A 304 8.74 -9.34 -57.62
CA ALA A 304 10.01 -9.28 -58.33
C ALA A 304 10.65 -10.68 -58.47
N ASP A 305 10.53 -11.52 -57.44
CA ASP A 305 10.97 -12.92 -57.46
C ASP A 305 10.16 -13.74 -58.47
N GLU A 306 8.83 -13.56 -58.52
CA GLU A 306 7.96 -14.22 -59.51
C GLU A 306 8.34 -13.82 -60.96
N LEU A 307 8.67 -12.55 -61.19
CA LEU A 307 9.16 -12.09 -62.50
C LEU A 307 10.51 -12.72 -62.87
N LEU A 308 11.38 -12.91 -61.87
CA LEU A 308 12.70 -13.53 -62.04
C LEU A 308 12.57 -15.02 -62.37
N GLU A 309 11.69 -15.75 -61.69
CA GLU A 309 11.36 -17.15 -62.02
C GLU A 309 10.81 -17.27 -63.45
N ARG A 310 9.82 -16.44 -63.81
CA ARG A 310 9.24 -16.42 -65.17
C ARG A 310 10.27 -16.15 -66.27
N PHE A 311 11.24 -15.27 -66.00
CA PHE A 311 12.33 -15.01 -66.93
C PHE A 311 13.28 -16.21 -67.07
N GLN A 312 13.62 -16.87 -65.96
CA GLN A 312 14.46 -18.08 -65.98
C GLN A 312 13.81 -19.25 -66.73
N GLU A 313 12.49 -19.37 -66.64
CA GLU A 313 11.69 -20.34 -67.41
C GLU A 313 11.60 -20.00 -68.91
N GLY A 314 12.10 -18.84 -69.33
CA GLY A 314 12.03 -18.36 -70.71
C GLY A 314 10.64 -17.90 -71.14
N SER A 315 9.71 -17.73 -70.19
CA SER A 315 8.33 -17.29 -70.46
C SER A 315 8.19 -15.78 -70.68
N LEU A 316 9.24 -15.02 -70.38
CA LEU A 316 9.27 -13.55 -70.46
C LEU A 316 10.45 -13.08 -71.33
N PRO A 317 10.23 -12.25 -72.37
CA PRO A 317 11.32 -11.68 -73.16
C PRO A 317 12.12 -10.67 -72.33
N ILE A 318 13.41 -10.48 -72.67
CA ILE A 318 14.36 -9.71 -71.87
C ILE A 318 13.95 -8.24 -71.72
N GLU A 319 13.38 -7.63 -72.77
CA GLU A 319 12.92 -6.25 -72.73
C GLU A 319 11.74 -6.08 -71.74
N ALA A 320 10.78 -7.01 -71.76
CA ALA A 320 9.64 -6.99 -70.84
C ALA A 320 10.07 -7.32 -69.40
N PHE A 321 11.05 -8.20 -69.22
CA PHE A 321 11.63 -8.50 -67.92
C PHE A 321 12.28 -7.26 -67.31
N VAL A 322 13.14 -6.57 -68.05
CA VAL A 322 13.85 -5.39 -67.54
C VAL A 322 12.86 -4.29 -67.15
N GLU A 323 11.86 -4.00 -67.99
CA GLU A 323 10.84 -2.99 -67.68
C GLU A 323 10.04 -3.34 -66.41
N GLN A 324 9.54 -4.58 -66.30
CA GLN A 324 8.69 -4.99 -65.17
C GLN A 324 9.49 -5.17 -63.88
N TYR A 325 10.69 -5.72 -63.97
CA TYR A 325 11.56 -5.96 -62.82
C TYR A 325 12.09 -4.64 -62.23
N VAL A 326 12.52 -3.69 -63.06
CA VAL A 326 12.95 -2.37 -62.59
C VAL A 326 11.77 -1.64 -61.92
N ALA A 327 10.58 -1.66 -62.52
CA ALA A 327 9.39 -1.05 -61.93
C ALA A 327 9.01 -1.68 -60.58
N ALA A 328 9.05 -3.02 -60.47
CA ALA A 328 8.79 -3.74 -59.22
C ALA A 328 9.85 -3.41 -58.14
N ARG A 329 11.12 -3.31 -58.53
CA ARG A 329 12.23 -3.01 -57.60
C ARG A 329 12.23 -1.56 -57.14
N GLU A 330 11.90 -0.62 -58.02
CA GLU A 330 11.67 0.79 -57.65
C GLU A 330 10.51 0.91 -56.65
N ALA A 331 9.40 0.19 -56.89
CA ALA A 331 8.27 0.17 -55.98
C ALA A 331 8.67 -0.36 -54.58
N PHE A 332 9.43 -1.46 -54.52
CA PHE A 332 9.98 -2.01 -53.27
C PHE A 332 10.87 -1.01 -52.54
N HIS A 333 11.83 -0.38 -53.22
CA HIS A 333 12.73 0.56 -52.56
C HIS A 333 12.00 1.81 -52.07
N ILE A 334 10.98 2.29 -52.81
CA ILE A 334 10.15 3.42 -52.37
C ILE A 334 9.34 3.06 -51.11
N THR A 335 8.74 1.87 -51.05
CA THR A 335 7.99 1.43 -49.86
C THR A 335 8.92 1.15 -48.68
N ASP A 336 10.07 0.53 -48.90
CA ASP A 336 11.04 0.26 -47.85
C ASP A 336 11.68 1.53 -47.28
N LEU A 337 12.03 2.51 -48.12
CA LEU A 337 12.50 3.82 -47.65
C LEU A 337 11.44 4.54 -46.81
N LYS A 338 10.16 4.48 -47.21
CA LYS A 338 9.04 5.02 -46.42
C LYS A 338 8.90 4.28 -45.09
N ARG A 339 9.09 2.97 -45.05
CA ARG A 339 9.08 2.16 -43.83
C ARG A 339 10.20 2.57 -42.88
N GLN A 340 11.43 2.64 -43.38
CA GLN A 340 12.60 3.02 -42.58
C GLN A 340 12.46 4.45 -42.04
N ALA A 341 11.99 5.40 -42.86
CA ALA A 341 11.72 6.76 -42.42
C ALA A 341 10.63 6.82 -41.34
N ALA A 342 9.55 6.04 -41.50
CA ALA A 342 8.49 5.95 -40.51
C ALA A 342 8.96 5.31 -39.19
N GLU A 343 9.78 4.25 -39.25
CA GLU A 343 10.37 3.62 -38.06
C GLU A 343 11.34 4.56 -37.33
N HIS A 344 12.19 5.26 -38.05
CA HIS A 344 13.13 6.23 -37.48
C HIS A 344 12.40 7.43 -36.85
N SER A 345 11.31 7.89 -37.45
CA SER A 345 10.48 8.97 -36.89
C SER A 345 9.75 8.56 -35.61
N MET A 346 9.68 7.27 -35.26
CA MET A 346 9.06 6.80 -34.01
C MET A 346 10.05 6.61 -32.86
N LEU A 347 11.37 6.64 -33.13
CA LEU A 347 12.43 6.51 -32.12
C LEU A 347 12.85 7.86 -31.51
N HIS A 348 12.30 8.98 -31.99
CA HIS A 348 12.57 10.34 -31.52
C HIS A 348 11.32 10.97 -30.89
#